data_AF-A0A9P0K743-F1
#
_entry.id   AF-A0A9P0K743-F1
#
_cell.length_a   1.000
_cell.length_b   1.000
_cell.length_c   1.000
_cell.angle_alpha   90.00
_cell.angle_beta   90.00
_cell.angle_gamma   90.00
#
_symmetry.space_group_name_H-M   'P 1'
#
loop_
_entity.id
_entity.type
_entity.pdbx_description
1 polymer ?
#
loop_
_entity_poly.entity_id
_entity_poly.type
_entity_poly.pdbx_seq_one_letter_code
_entity_poly.pdbx_strand_id
1 'polypeptide(L)'
;MAVNEVVQAGIAAIYELLNEEIRDILSKFDRKSRKRRFWVRTWILRRNKLGVSGTPLKELALEDKDAYKNHLRMSEEQFQGLLINIKSKIQKQDTIMRRSIRAS
;
A
#
# COMPACT_ATOMS: atom_id res chain seq x y z
N MET A 1 15.42 -28.86 -39.87
CA MET A 1 15.71 -27.85 -38.82
C MET A 1 14.93 -26.56 -39.06
N ALA A 2 15.00 -25.96 -40.25
CA ALA A 2 14.31 -24.70 -40.59
C ALA A 2 12.79 -24.67 -40.33
N VAL A 3 12.05 -25.76 -40.57
CA VAL A 3 10.58 -25.78 -40.37
C VAL A 3 10.20 -25.60 -38.90
N ASN A 4 10.98 -26.18 -37.97
CA ASN A 4 10.70 -26.06 -36.55
C ASN A 4 11.03 -24.65 -36.03
N GLU A 5 12.07 -24.02 -36.57
CA GLU A 5 12.44 -22.64 -36.26
C GLU A 5 11.37 -21.65 -36.73
N VAL A 6 10.83 -21.85 -37.94
CA VAL A 6 9.72 -21.03 -38.46
C VAL A 6 8.46 -21.20 -37.62
N VAL A 7 8.14 -22.43 -37.21
CA VAL A 7 7.00 -22.71 -36.32
C VAL A 7 7.20 -22.08 -34.94
N GLN A 8 8.41 -22.18 -34.37
CA GLN A 8 8.74 -21.57 -33.08
C GLN A 8 8.67 -20.04 -33.13
N ALA A 9 9.17 -19.43 -34.20
CA ALA A 9 9.06 -18.00 -34.41
C ALA A 9 7.59 -17.55 -34.53
N GLY A 10 6.75 -18.34 -35.22
CA GLY A 10 5.31 -18.10 -35.30
C GLY A 10 4.63 -18.19 -33.93
N ILE A 11 4.95 -19.21 -33.13
CA ILE A 11 4.41 -19.38 -31.77
C ILE A 11 4.83 -18.20 -30.87
N ALA A 12 6.08 -17.76 -30.94
CA ALA A 12 6.58 -16.63 -30.18
C ALA A 12 5.84 -15.33 -30.52
N ALA A 13 5.65 -15.06 -31.82
CA ALA A 13 4.91 -13.87 -32.27
C ALA A 13 3.44 -13.91 -31.81
N ILE A 14 2.79 -15.07 -31.88
CA ILE A 14 1.42 -15.25 -31.38
C ILE A 14 1.37 -15.02 -29.87
N TYR A 15 2.33 -15.58 -29.12
CA TYR A 15 2.40 -15.42 -27.67
C TYR A 15 2.60 -13.94 -27.26
N GLU A 16 3.44 -13.20 -27.97
CA GLU A 16 3.64 -11.76 -27.73
C GLU A 16 2.35 -10.96 -27.96
N LEU A 17 1.68 -11.16 -29.09
CA LEU A 17 0.39 -10.53 -29.40
C LEU A 17 -0.67 -10.85 -28.35
N LEU A 18 -0.75 -12.11 -27.91
CA LEU A 18 -1.72 -12.55 -26.90
C LEU A 18 -1.45 -11.92 -25.53
N ASN A 19 -0.17 -11.76 -25.17
CA ASN A 19 0.21 -11.06 -23.93
C ASN A 19 -0.11 -9.57 -23.94
N GLU A 20 0.08 -8.89 -25.07
CA GLU A 20 -0.30 -7.48 -25.22
C GLU A 20 -1.82 -7.31 -25.06
N GLU A 21 -2.60 -8.16 -25.71
CA GLU A 21 -4.06 -8.13 -25.62
C GLU A 21 -4.54 -8.42 -24.18
N ILE A 22 -3.96 -9.41 -23.51
CA ILE A 22 -4.25 -9.70 -22.10
C ILE A 22 -3.91 -8.49 -21.21
N ARG A 23 -2.76 -7.84 -21.40
CA ARG A 23 -2.39 -6.64 -20.63
C ARG A 23 -3.39 -5.51 -20.85
N ASP A 24 -3.83 -5.28 -22.08
CA ASP A 24 -4.79 -4.23 -22.38
C ASP A 24 -6.16 -4.52 -21.75
N ILE A 25 -6.65 -5.77 -21.85
CA ILE A 25 -7.88 -6.22 -21.19
C ILE A 25 -7.79 -6.03 -19.68
N LEU A 26 -6.70 -6.45 -19.04
CA LEU A 26 -6.48 -6.27 -17.62
C LEU A 26 -6.45 -4.78 -17.24
N SER A 27 -5.77 -3.94 -18.03
CA SER A 27 -5.70 -2.49 -17.79
C SER A 27 -7.08 -1.82 -17.86
N LYS A 28 -7.92 -2.23 -18.82
CA LYS A 28 -9.30 -1.74 -18.98
C LYS A 28 -10.18 -2.20 -17.82
N PHE A 29 -10.01 -3.44 -17.36
CA PHE A 29 -10.74 -3.97 -16.20
C PHE A 29 -10.38 -3.21 -14.92
N ASP A 30 -9.09 -2.92 -14.72
CA ASP A 30 -8.58 -2.20 -13.56
C ASP A 30 -9.11 -0.76 -13.50
N ARG A 31 -9.18 -0.07 -14.65
CA ARG A 31 -9.79 1.26 -14.76
C ARG A 31 -11.29 1.25 -14.44
N LYS A 32 -12.00 0.19 -14.83
CA LYS A 32 -13.45 0.04 -14.59
C LYS A 32 -13.77 -0.36 -13.13
N SER A 33 -12.85 -1.05 -12.45
CA SER A 33 -12.98 -1.41 -11.03
C SER A 33 -12.80 -0.20 -10.09
N ARG A 34 -12.11 0.87 -10.54
CA ARG A 34 -11.97 2.16 -9.84
C ARG A 34 -13.27 2.98 -9.73
N LYS A 35 -14.43 2.41 -10.05
CA LYS A 35 -15.70 2.96 -9.56
C LYS A 35 -15.60 3.05 -8.04
N ARG A 36 -15.79 4.24 -7.48
CA ARG A 36 -15.72 4.47 -6.04
C ARG A 36 -16.76 3.57 -5.36
N ARG A 37 -16.31 2.43 -4.81
CA ARG A 37 -17.17 1.41 -4.18
C ARG A 37 -17.89 1.94 -2.94
N PHE A 38 -17.39 3.03 -2.38
CA PHE A 38 -17.89 3.66 -1.16
C PHE A 38 -17.69 5.18 -1.23
N TRP A 39 -18.69 5.94 -0.76
CA TRP A 39 -18.66 7.41 -0.68
C TRP A 39 -17.60 7.90 0.32
N VAL A 40 -17.45 7.18 1.43
CA VAL A 40 -16.47 7.45 2.50
C VAL A 40 -15.91 6.11 2.98
N ARG A 41 -14.60 6.05 3.27
CA ARG A 41 -13.96 4.85 3.84
C ARG A 41 -14.44 4.61 5.26
N THR A 42 -14.60 3.35 5.66
CA THR A 42 -15.12 2.95 6.99
C THR A 42 -14.31 3.54 8.15
N TRP A 43 -12.99 3.63 8.02
CA TRP A 43 -12.13 4.24 9.04
C TRP A 43 -12.36 5.76 9.18
N ILE A 44 -12.74 6.47 8.12
CA ILE A 44 -13.05 7.91 8.18
C ILE A 44 -14.31 8.17 9.01
N LEU A 45 -15.28 7.25 8.95
CA LEU A 45 -16.52 7.33 9.74
C LEU A 45 -16.27 7.25 11.26
N ARG A 46 -15.13 6.71 11.70
CA ARG A 46 -14.75 6.61 13.12
C ARG A 46 -14.20 7.91 13.71
N ARG A 47 -13.89 8.93 12.89
CA ARG A 47 -13.30 10.21 13.34
C ARG A 47 -14.10 10.90 14.45
N ASN A 48 -15.43 10.80 14.42
CA ASN A 48 -16.29 11.40 15.45
C ASN A 48 -16.23 10.64 16.80
N LYS A 49 -15.86 9.35 16.80
CA LYS A 49 -15.76 8.53 18.01
C LYS A 49 -14.36 8.55 18.61
N LEU A 50 -13.33 8.48 17.77
CA LEU A 50 -11.93 8.40 18.19
C LEU A 50 -11.23 9.78 18.21
N GLY A 51 -11.85 10.81 17.64
CA GLY A 51 -11.23 12.12 17.43
C GLY A 51 -10.29 12.13 16.21
N VAL A 52 -9.77 13.31 15.87
CA VAL A 52 -8.84 13.50 14.74
C VAL A 52 -7.51 12.78 14.97
N SER A 53 -7.03 12.78 16.21
CA SER A 53 -5.80 12.13 16.64
C SER A 53 -5.96 10.62 16.88
N GLY A 54 -7.20 10.13 16.97
CA GLY A 54 -7.48 8.75 17.32
C GLY A 54 -7.68 7.82 16.14
N THR A 55 -7.34 8.21 14.90
CA THR A 55 -7.16 7.22 13.83
C THR A 55 -5.74 6.67 13.98
N PRO A 56 -5.54 5.52 14.65
CA PRO A 56 -4.19 5.06 14.92
C PRO A 56 -3.61 4.64 13.57
N LEU A 57 -2.46 5.18 13.21
CA LEU A 57 -1.73 4.79 11.99
C LEU A 57 -1.56 3.26 11.90
N LYS A 58 -1.55 2.57 13.05
CA LYS A 58 -1.55 1.11 13.18
C LYS A 58 -2.81 0.45 12.61
N GLU A 59 -4.01 0.99 12.87
CA GLU A 59 -5.25 0.49 12.28
C GLU A 59 -5.27 0.73 10.77
N LEU A 60 -4.80 1.90 10.35
CA LEU A 60 -4.74 2.26 8.93
C LEU A 60 -3.76 1.36 8.16
N ALA A 61 -2.61 1.00 8.76
CA ALA A 61 -1.65 0.08 8.18
C ALA A 61 -2.23 -1.32 7.93
N LEU A 62 -3.09 -1.80 8.85
CA LEU A 62 -3.74 -3.10 8.76
C LEU A 62 -4.90 -3.12 7.77
N GLU A 63 -5.76 -2.08 7.80
CA GLU A 63 -6.99 -2.04 7.02
C GLU A 63 -6.81 -1.50 5.60
N ASP A 64 -5.89 -0.54 5.39
CA ASP A 64 -5.77 0.22 4.15
C ASP A 64 -4.34 0.75 3.92
N LYS A 65 -3.47 -0.13 3.41
CA LYS A 65 -2.05 0.18 3.13
C LYS A 65 -1.87 1.37 2.18
N ASP A 66 -2.76 1.54 1.22
CA ASP A 66 -2.69 2.67 0.28
C ASP A 66 -3.04 3.99 0.97
N ALA A 67 -4.07 4.01 1.81
CA ALA A 67 -4.37 5.19 2.60
C ALA A 67 -3.25 5.52 3.60
N TYR A 68 -2.65 4.50 4.24
CA TYR A 68 -1.47 4.67 5.08
C TYR A 68 -0.31 5.33 4.32
N LYS A 69 0.02 4.79 3.15
CA LYS A 69 1.08 5.31 2.28
C LYS A 69 0.77 6.72 1.78
N ASN A 70 -0.48 7.02 1.46
CA ASN A 70 -0.88 8.36 1.04
C ASN A 70 -0.81 9.38 2.20
N HIS A 71 -1.12 8.94 3.42
CA HIS A 71 -1.06 9.79 4.61
C HIS A 71 0.38 10.11 5.01
N LEU A 72 1.24 9.10 5.13
CA LEU A 72 2.63 9.25 5.58
C LEU A 72 3.64 9.47 4.43
N ARG A 73 3.20 9.31 3.18
CA ARG A 73 4.05 9.34 1.97
C ARG A 73 5.16 8.28 1.96
N MET A 74 5.01 7.23 2.74
CA MET A 74 5.94 6.11 2.87
C MET A 74 5.19 4.83 3.24
N SER A 75 5.76 3.66 2.94
CA SER A 75 5.19 2.39 3.37
C SER A 75 5.40 2.15 4.87
N GLU A 76 4.69 1.18 5.43
CA GLU A 76 4.85 0.81 6.84
C GLU A 76 6.28 0.35 7.15
N GLU A 77 6.90 -0.41 6.24
CA GLU A 77 8.27 -0.91 6.39
C GLU A 77 9.28 0.25 6.42
N GLN A 78 9.09 1.24 5.54
CA GLN A 78 9.91 2.45 5.52
C GLN A 78 9.76 3.26 6.81
N PHE A 79 8.53 3.42 7.30
CA PHE A 79 8.27 4.09 8.57
C PHE A 79 8.95 3.36 9.74
N GLN A 80 8.81 2.03 9.82
CA GLN A 80 9.43 1.23 10.87
C GLN A 80 10.96 1.29 10.81
N GLY A 81 11.55 1.25 9.61
CA GLY A 81 12.99 1.42 9.44
C GLY A 81 13.48 2.76 9.95
N LEU A 82 12.78 3.86 9.62
CA LEU A 82 13.10 5.18 10.14
C LEU A 82 12.94 5.25 11.67
N LEU A 83 11.85 4.70 12.19
CA LEU A 83 11.55 4.68 13.62
C LEU A 83 12.67 3.99 14.39
N ILE A 84 13.13 2.81 13.95
CA ILE A 84 14.23 2.06 14.57
C ILE A 84 15.50 2.91 14.65
N ASN A 85 15.84 3.61 13.56
CA ASN A 85 17.05 4.42 13.48
C ASN A 85 17.03 5.65 14.40
N ILE A 86 15.87 6.29 14.56
CA ILE A 86 15.73 7.49 15.40
C ILE A 86 15.29 7.17 16.83
N LYS A 87 14.87 5.94 17.12
CA LYS A 87 14.26 5.52 18.39
C LYS A 87 15.07 5.94 19.59
N SER A 88 16.38 5.71 19.55
CA SER A 88 17.30 6.08 20.65
C SER A 88 17.33 7.57 20.95
N LYS A 89 17.07 8.42 19.93
CA LYS A 89 17.10 9.88 20.05
C LYS A 89 15.76 10.46 20.49
N ILE A 90 14.64 9.82 20.13
CA ILE A 90 13.29 10.33 20.41
C ILE A 90 12.62 9.67 21.60
N GLN A 91 13.16 8.54 22.09
CA GLN A 91 12.64 7.83 23.25
C GLN A 91 12.80 8.71 24.50
N LYS A 92 11.69 9.14 25.07
CA LYS A 92 11.65 9.90 26.31
C LYS A 92 11.77 8.95 27.51
N GLN A 93 12.26 9.47 28.61
CA GLN A 93 12.30 8.76 29.89
C GLN A 93 11.12 9.16 30.76
N ASP A 94 10.69 8.23 31.60
CA ASP A 94 9.69 8.50 32.61
C ASP A 94 10.25 9.47 33.65
N THR A 95 9.39 10.31 34.18
CA THR A 95 9.71 11.26 35.25
C THR A 95 8.85 10.93 36.46
N ILE A 96 9.23 11.46 37.63
CA ILE A 96 8.46 11.29 38.86
C ILE A 96 6.99 11.72 38.68
N MET A 97 6.76 12.78 37.90
CA MET A 97 5.42 13.35 37.71
C MET A 97 4.59 12.67 36.60
N ARG A 98 5.24 12.05 35.62
CA ARG A 98 4.53 11.41 34.50
C ARG A 98 5.34 10.33 33.79
N ARG A 99 4.62 9.32 33.31
CA ARG A 99 5.14 8.36 32.33
C ARG A 99 5.31 9.04 30.97
N SER A 100 6.37 8.65 30.29
CA SER A 100 6.70 9.09 28.96
C SER A 100 5.88 8.36 27.90
N ILE A 101 5.69 9.02 26.76
CA ILE A 101 5.15 8.38 25.58
C ILE A 101 6.29 7.60 24.93
N ARG A 102 6.15 6.28 24.85
CA ARG A 102 7.15 5.41 24.21
C ARG A 102 7.18 5.64 22.70
N ALA A 103 8.38 5.59 22.12
CA ALA A 103 8.56 5.58 20.68
C ALA A 103 8.36 4.15 20.16
N SER A 104 7.09 3.81 19.84
CA SER A 104 6.63 2.46 19.48
C SER A 104 5.51 2.48 18.44
#